data_AF-A0AAD8IGS8-F1
#
_entry.id   AF-A0AAD8IGS8-F1
#
_cell.length_a   1.000
_cell.length_b   1.000
_cell.length_c   1.000
_cell.angle_alpha   90.00
_cell.angle_beta   90.00
_cell.angle_gamma   90.00
#
_symmetry.space_group_name_H-M   'P 1'
#
loop_
_entity.id
_entity.type
_entity.pdbx_description
1 polymer ?
#
loop_
_entity_poly.entity_id
_entity_poly.type
_entity_poly.pdbx_seq_one_letter_code
_entity_poly.pdbx_strand_id
1 'polypeptide(L)'
;MTTATVMDPRKQKDREFAYGSGQINPVQAVSPGLVFDASEADYVNFLCKQGYNTTTLQLLTGDSSVCNGTTPGRGWDQIKQIINGETAKQRCPNNTPTIIY
;
A
#
# COMPACT_ATOMS: atom_id res chain seq x y z
N MET A 1 6.75 -2.80 5.61
CA MET A 1 7.06 -1.62 6.43
C MET A 1 8.51 -1.23 6.26
N THR A 2 8.80 0.05 6.17
CA THR A 2 10.10 0.59 5.71
C THR A 2 11.19 0.64 6.80
N THR A 3 10.81 0.58 8.08
CA THR A 3 11.75 0.72 9.21
C THR A 3 12.06 -0.59 9.94
N ALA A 4 11.53 -1.71 9.48
CA ALA A 4 11.76 -3.01 10.11
C ALA A 4 13.22 -3.45 9.97
N THR A 5 13.75 -4.12 11.00
CA THR A 5 15.07 -4.76 10.95
C THR A 5 14.99 -6.09 10.22
N VAL A 6 15.90 -6.30 9.27
CA VAL A 6 15.94 -7.53 8.44
C VAL A 6 16.18 -8.76 9.30
N MET A 7 15.34 -9.78 9.12
CA MET A 7 15.47 -11.09 9.76
C MET A 7 16.36 -12.01 8.92
N ASP A 8 17.06 -12.96 9.54
CA ASP A 8 17.90 -13.92 8.82
C ASP A 8 17.03 -14.91 8.02
N PRO A 9 17.04 -14.86 6.67
CA PRO A 9 16.16 -15.68 5.84
C PRO A 9 16.54 -17.17 5.90
N ARG A 10 17.72 -17.52 6.44
CA ARG A 10 18.15 -18.92 6.60
C ARG A 10 17.52 -19.57 7.83
N LYS A 11 17.02 -18.76 8.77
CA LYS A 11 16.43 -19.25 10.03
C LYS A 11 14.91 -19.48 9.92
N GLN A 12 14.27 -19.01 8.86
CA GLN A 12 12.84 -19.14 8.64
C GLN A 12 12.56 -19.60 7.20
N LYS A 13 12.00 -20.81 7.05
CA LYS A 13 11.73 -21.41 5.73
C LYS A 13 10.73 -20.59 4.92
N ASP A 14 9.75 -20.01 5.58
CA ASP A 14 8.64 -19.29 4.92
C ASP A 14 8.95 -17.79 4.71
N ARG A 15 10.13 -17.32 5.14
CA ARG A 15 10.69 -16.00 4.83
C ARG A 15 9.71 -14.83 5.02
N GLU A 16 9.43 -14.09 3.96
CA GLU A 16 8.55 -12.92 3.96
C GLU A 16 7.11 -13.28 4.36
N PHE A 17 6.68 -14.54 4.16
CA PHE A 17 5.39 -15.01 4.67
C PHE A 17 5.42 -15.29 6.18
N ALA A 18 6.60 -15.49 6.78
CA ALA A 18 6.77 -15.62 8.24
C ALA A 18 6.94 -14.27 8.95
N TYR A 19 7.70 -13.33 8.38
CA TYR A 19 8.08 -12.08 9.06
C TYR A 19 7.80 -10.80 8.27
N GLY A 20 7.20 -10.88 7.08
CA GLY A 20 6.94 -9.71 6.24
C GLY A 20 8.23 -8.95 5.93
N SER A 21 8.31 -7.70 6.38
CA SER A 21 9.49 -6.84 6.20
C SER A 21 10.59 -7.04 7.26
N GLY A 22 10.33 -7.82 8.31
CA GLY A 22 11.29 -8.09 9.39
C GLY A 22 10.77 -7.75 10.78
N GLN A 23 11.68 -7.62 11.74
CA GLN A 23 11.37 -7.31 13.14
C GLN A 23 11.09 -5.81 13.33
N ILE A 24 10.08 -5.47 14.14
CA ILE A 24 9.70 -4.08 14.38
C ILE A 24 10.83 -3.27 15.02
N ASN A 25 11.06 -2.04 14.52
CA ASN A 25 11.97 -1.05 15.11
C ASN A 25 11.16 0.20 15.52
N PRO A 26 10.72 0.30 16.77
CA PRO A 26 9.86 1.40 17.22
C PRO A 26 10.53 2.77 17.11
N VAL A 27 11.84 2.86 17.38
CA VAL A 27 12.58 4.12 17.38
C VAL A 27 12.61 4.72 15.97
N GLN A 28 12.92 3.91 14.96
CA GLN A 28 12.95 4.39 13.57
C GLN A 28 11.54 4.61 13.00
N ALA A 29 10.53 3.87 13.47
CA ALA A 29 9.15 4.03 13.01
C ALA A 29 8.55 5.42 13.31
N VAL A 30 9.10 6.16 14.28
CA VAL A 30 8.66 7.54 14.59
C VAL A 30 8.94 8.49 13.41
N SER A 31 10.06 8.31 12.71
CA SER A 31 10.48 9.16 11.60
C SER A 31 11.08 8.31 10.47
N PRO A 32 10.23 7.63 9.67
CA PRO A 32 10.65 6.65 8.66
C PRO A 32 11.28 7.28 7.40
N GLY A 33 11.35 8.62 7.32
CA GLY A 33 11.77 9.36 6.12
C GLY A 33 10.67 9.36 5.07
N LEU A 34 10.46 8.22 4.40
CA LEU A 34 9.45 8.04 3.36
C LEU A 34 8.32 7.11 3.82
N VAL A 35 7.08 7.52 3.54
CA VAL A 35 5.87 6.72 3.76
C VAL A 35 5.17 6.50 2.42
N PHE A 36 4.86 5.23 2.14
CA PHE A 36 3.96 4.87 1.04
C PHE A 36 2.53 4.92 1.56
N ASP A 37 1.82 5.98 1.23
CA ASP A 37 0.45 6.20 1.67
C ASP A 37 -0.55 5.54 0.71
N ALA A 38 -1.76 5.23 1.16
CA ALA A 38 -2.82 4.71 0.31
C ALA A 38 -4.18 5.14 0.85
N SER A 39 -5.04 5.62 -0.06
CA SER A 39 -6.41 6.01 0.26
C SER A 39 -7.40 4.86 0.01
N GLU A 40 -8.60 4.98 0.57
CA GLU A 40 -9.70 4.04 0.29
C GLU A 40 -10.01 3.95 -1.22
N ALA A 41 -9.92 5.07 -1.93
CA ALA A 41 -10.10 5.12 -3.38
C ALA A 41 -9.06 4.27 -4.14
N ASP A 42 -7.83 4.17 -3.64
CA ASP A 42 -6.79 3.32 -4.23
C ASP A 42 -7.15 1.84 -4.09
N TYR A 43 -7.74 1.43 -2.97
CA TYR A 43 -8.23 0.08 -2.76
C TYR A 43 -9.49 -0.24 -3.58
N VAL A 44 -10.42 0.71 -3.71
CA VAL A 44 -11.58 0.57 -4.60
C VAL A 44 -11.12 0.39 -6.05
N ASN A 45 -10.20 1.24 -6.52
CA ASN A 45 -9.60 1.12 -7.84
C ASN A 45 -8.85 -0.21 -8.01
N PHE A 46 -8.15 -0.67 -6.97
CA PHE A 46 -7.51 -1.98 -6.95
C PHE A 46 -8.52 -3.09 -7.25
N LEU A 47 -9.56 -3.20 -6.42
CA LEU A 47 -10.62 -4.20 -6.56
C LEU A 47 -11.33 -4.13 -7.92
N CYS A 48 -11.63 -2.92 -8.40
CA CYS A 48 -12.28 -2.74 -9.68
C CYS A 48 -11.49 -3.35 -10.86
N LYS A 49 -10.15 -3.23 -10.90
CA LYS A 49 -9.37 -3.90 -11.97
C LYS A 49 -9.07 -5.37 -11.70
N GLN A 50 -9.29 -5.86 -10.48
CA GLN A 50 -9.35 -7.30 -10.22
C GLN A 50 -10.65 -7.93 -10.76
N GLY A 51 -11.57 -7.12 -11.31
CA GLY A 51 -12.81 -7.59 -11.93
C GLY A 51 -14.00 -7.67 -10.98
N TYR A 52 -13.93 -7.00 -9.82
CA TYR A 52 -15.07 -6.90 -8.92
C TYR A 52 -16.18 -6.09 -9.59
N ASN A 53 -17.41 -6.60 -9.53
CA ASN A 53 -18.59 -5.85 -9.95
C ASN A 53 -19.08 -4.93 -8.82
N THR A 54 -19.94 -3.97 -9.16
CA THR A 54 -20.49 -2.99 -8.21
C THR A 54 -21.16 -3.64 -7.00
N THR A 55 -21.95 -4.70 -7.18
CA THR A 55 -22.66 -5.35 -6.08
C THR A 55 -21.69 -5.95 -5.06
N THR A 56 -20.68 -6.69 -5.51
CA THR A 56 -19.69 -7.31 -4.61
C THR A 56 -18.78 -6.24 -4.00
N LEU A 57 -18.45 -5.19 -4.75
CA LEU A 57 -17.65 -4.07 -4.25
C LEU A 57 -18.36 -3.36 -3.09
N GLN A 58 -19.62 -2.98 -3.26
CA GLN A 58 -20.42 -2.31 -2.23
C GLN A 58 -20.63 -3.16 -0.98
N LEU A 59 -20.71 -4.50 -1.15
CA LEU A 59 -20.76 -5.42 -0.01
C LEU A 59 -19.46 -5.40 0.80
N LEU A 60 -18.31 -5.24 0.14
CA LEU A 60 -16.99 -5.20 0.79
C LEU A 60 -16.67 -3.84 1.39
N THR A 61 -16.99 -2.75 0.68
CA THR A 61 -16.71 -1.39 1.13
C THR A 61 -17.73 -0.88 2.13
N GLY A 62 -18.96 -1.42 2.10
CA GLY A 62 -20.07 -0.96 2.94
C GLY A 62 -20.64 0.40 2.56
N ASP A 63 -20.24 0.93 1.41
CA ASP A 63 -20.65 2.24 0.88
C ASP A 63 -21.18 2.13 -0.55
N SER A 64 -21.44 3.28 -1.20
CA SER A 64 -21.93 3.34 -2.58
C SER A 64 -20.83 3.36 -3.64
N SER A 65 -19.64 2.80 -3.36
CA SER A 65 -18.53 2.74 -4.31
C SER A 65 -18.92 2.03 -5.61
N VAL A 66 -18.41 2.53 -6.74
CA VAL A 66 -18.68 1.98 -8.08
C VAL A 66 -17.41 1.93 -8.92
N CYS A 67 -17.33 0.95 -9.82
CA CYS A 67 -16.25 0.85 -10.79
C CYS A 67 -16.60 1.62 -12.07
N ASN A 68 -15.87 2.70 -12.36
CA ASN A 68 -16.05 3.47 -13.59
C ASN A 68 -15.00 3.07 -14.63
N GLY A 69 -15.40 2.29 -15.64
CA GLY A 69 -14.60 2.11 -16.86
C GLY A 69 -13.21 1.47 -16.65
N THR A 70 -13.04 0.63 -15.63
CA THR A 70 -11.78 -0.05 -15.36
C THR A 70 -11.61 -1.29 -16.25
N THR A 71 -10.57 -1.28 -17.09
CA THR A 71 -10.09 -2.50 -17.74
C THR A 71 -9.44 -3.41 -16.70
N PRO A 72 -9.79 -4.72 -16.69
CA PRO A 72 -9.12 -5.67 -15.81
C PRO A 72 -7.61 -5.70 -16.08
N GLY A 73 -6.83 -5.77 -15.02
CA GLY A 73 -5.37 -5.75 -15.08
C GLY A 73 -4.76 -6.64 -14.00
N ARG A 74 -3.51 -7.06 -14.19
CA ARG A 74 -2.82 -7.85 -13.16
C ARG A 74 -2.48 -6.96 -11.96
N GLY A 75 -2.44 -7.53 -10.76
CA GLY A 75 -2.13 -6.78 -9.54
C GLY A 75 -0.85 -5.93 -9.62
N TRP A 76 0.19 -6.42 -10.30
CA TRP A 76 1.44 -5.67 -10.49
C TRP A 76 1.32 -4.46 -11.44
N ASP A 77 0.39 -4.49 -12.39
CA ASP A 77 0.14 -3.35 -13.28
C ASP A 77 -0.53 -2.21 -12.49
N GLN A 78 -1.23 -2.54 -11.40
CA GLN A 78 -1.81 -1.56 -10.46
C GLN A 78 -0.79 -1.04 -9.46
N ILE A 79 0.08 -1.90 -8.92
CA ILE A 79 1.16 -1.47 -8.02
C ILE A 79 2.02 -0.39 -8.70
N LYS A 80 2.27 -0.52 -10.01
CA LYS A 80 2.95 0.53 -10.79
C LYS A 80 2.17 1.84 -10.84
N GLN A 81 0.84 1.78 -10.93
CA GLN A 81 0.01 3.00 -10.95
C GLN A 81 -0.05 3.67 -9.57
N ILE A 82 -0.13 2.89 -8.49
CA ILE A 82 -0.09 3.41 -7.12
C ILE A 82 1.27 4.08 -6.85
N ILE A 83 2.38 3.46 -7.28
CA ILE A 83 3.73 3.99 -7.09
C ILE A 83 4.02 5.20 -7.99
N ASN A 84 3.52 5.21 -9.22
CA ASN A 84 3.76 6.30 -10.18
C ASN A 84 2.78 7.48 -10.01
N GLY A 85 1.69 7.32 -9.26
CA GLY A 85 0.74 8.37 -8.93
C GLY A 85 0.90 8.82 -7.48
N GLU A 86 1.86 9.71 -7.21
CA GLU A 86 1.85 10.66 -6.07
C GLU A 86 1.56 10.13 -4.63
N THR A 87 1.86 8.87 -4.28
CA THR A 87 1.58 8.36 -2.92
C THR A 87 2.79 8.30 -1.97
N ALA A 88 3.98 8.62 -2.48
CA ALA A 88 5.21 8.73 -1.70
C ALA A 88 5.24 10.06 -0.94
N LYS A 89 4.80 10.07 0.33
CA LYS A 89 4.91 11.24 1.19
C LYS A 89 6.19 11.17 2.00
N GLN A 90 7.07 12.16 1.85
CA GLN A 90 8.21 12.33 2.74
C GLN A 90 7.74 13.02 4.04
N ARG A 91 8.01 12.40 5.19
CA ARG A 91 7.73 13.02 6.48
C ARG A 91 8.94 13.86 6.90
N CYS A 92 8.80 15.18 6.80
CA CYS A 92 9.83 16.13 7.23
C CYS A 92 9.93 16.23 8.77
N PRO A 93 11.11 16.57 9.32
CA PRO A 93 11.31 16.72 10.78
C PRO A 93 10.34 17.70 11.48
N ASN A 94 9.76 18.64 10.72
CA ASN A 94 8.89 19.70 11.24
C ASN A 94 7.39 19.50 10.96
N ASN A 95 6.98 18.27 10.60
CA ASN A 95 5.57 17.87 10.47
C ASN A 95 4.73 18.66 9.42
N THR A 96 5.36 19.41 8.52
CA THR A 96 4.72 19.98 7.33
C THR A 96 4.83 19.00 6.16
N PRO A 97 3.70 18.48 5.64
CA PRO A 97 3.73 17.61 4.47
C PRO A 97 4.06 18.44 3.22
N THR A 98 5.22 18.19 2.62
CA THR A 98 5.53 18.65 1.26
C THR A 98 5.30 17.47 0.33
N ILE A 99 4.35 17.61 -0.61
CA ILE A 99 4.22 16.69 -1.74
C ILE A 99 5.46 16.88 -2.60
N ILE A 100 6.25 15.83 -2.79
CA ILE A 100 7.39 15.85 -3.71
C ILE A 100 6.86 15.31 -5.04
N TYR A 101 6.91 16.16 -6.08
CA TYR A 101 6.55 15.84 -7.46
C TYR A 101 7.43 14.73 -8.05
#